data_AF-A0A2D6LVL8-F1
#
_entry.id   AF-A0A2D6LVL8-F1
#
_cell.length_a   1.000
_cell.length_b   1.000
_cell.length_c   1.000
_cell.angle_alpha   90.00
_cell.angle_beta   90.00
_cell.angle_gamma   90.00
#
_symmetry.space_group_name_H-M   'P 1'
#
loop_
_entity.id
_entity.type
_entity.pdbx_description
1 polymer ?
#
loop_
_entity_poly.entity_id
_entity_poly.type
_entity_poly.pdbx_seq_one_letter_code
_entity_poly.pdbx_strand_id
1 'polypeptide(L)' 'MKIFKIKSNMGSLGKGDSWKACDLIVDEGKDIKVVKGNIEETNKNIYETVKENKKCILVGGDHAITYSSFKGFIENY' A
#
# COMPACT_ATOMS: atom_id res chain seq x y z
N MET A 1 -7.36 -2.57 15.24
CA MET A 1 -7.02 -1.80 14.03
C MET A 1 -6.00 -2.61 13.26
N LYS A 2 -6.17 -2.84 11.96
CA LYS A 2 -5.25 -3.70 11.18
C LYS A 2 -4.10 -2.87 10.60
N ILE A 3 -2.89 -3.43 10.57
CA ILE A 3 -1.73 -2.83 9.90
C ILE A 3 -1.50 -3.57 8.59
N PHE A 4 -1.38 -2.83 7.50
CA PHE A 4 -1.02 -3.36 6.20
C PHE A 4 0.30 -2.77 5.71
N LYS A 5 1.15 -3.65 5.18
CA LYS A 5 2.47 -3.30 4.63
C LYS A 5 2.38 -3.27 3.11
N ILE A 6 2.87 -2.18 2.49
CA ILE A 6 2.87 -2.01 1.04
C ILE A 6 4.30 -1.83 0.56
N LYS A 7 4.92 -2.95 0.15
CA LYS A 7 6.30 -3.03 -0.36
C LYS A 7 6.41 -2.50 -1.79
N SER A 8 6.07 -1.23 -1.99
CA SER A 8 6.11 -0.56 -3.29
C SER A 8 7.26 0.45 -3.36
N ASN A 9 7.91 0.49 -4.52
CA ASN A 9 8.76 1.58 -5.00
C ASN A 9 8.36 2.02 -6.43
N MET A 10 7.09 1.79 -6.80
CA MET A 10 6.58 1.97 -8.16
C MET A 10 6.48 3.44 -8.56
N GLY A 11 6.24 4.35 -7.60
CA GLY A 11 6.32 5.80 -7.83
C GLY A 11 7.72 6.28 -8.24
N SER A 12 8.76 5.51 -7.91
CA SER A 12 10.16 5.77 -8.31
C SER A 12 10.56 4.98 -9.55
N LEU A 13 9.60 4.45 -10.33
CA LEU A 13 9.85 3.58 -11.50
C LEU A 13 10.69 2.33 -11.14
N GLY A 14 10.50 1.80 -9.93
CA GLY A 14 11.24 0.65 -9.42
C GLY A 14 12.68 0.97 -8.97
N LYS A 15 13.07 2.25 -8.96
CA LYS A 15 14.37 2.69 -8.45
C LYS A 15 14.31 2.89 -6.93
N GLY A 16 15.44 2.67 -6.28
CA GLY A 16 15.59 2.88 -4.84
C GLY A 16 14.95 1.79 -3.97
N ASP A 17 15.08 1.99 -2.66
CA ASP A 17 14.85 0.96 -1.63
C ASP A 17 13.67 1.26 -0.71
N SER A 18 12.79 2.20 -1.09
CA SER A 18 11.63 2.58 -0.27
C SER A 18 10.72 1.39 0.07
N TRP A 19 10.67 0.38 -0.79
CA TRP A 19 9.92 -0.87 -0.55
C TRP A 19 10.31 -1.59 0.76
N LYS A 20 11.54 -1.37 1.27
CA LYS A 20 12.03 -1.93 2.54
C LYS A 20 11.49 -1.19 3.77
N ALA A 21 11.03 0.05 3.61
CA ALA A 21 10.68 0.92 4.73
C ALA A 21 9.61 0.29 5.65
N CYS A 22 8.60 -0.36 5.06
CA CYS A 22 7.55 -0.97 5.85
C CYS A 22 8.03 -2.10 6.78
N ASP A 23 8.99 -2.92 6.36
CA ASP A 23 9.57 -3.97 7.21
C ASP A 23 10.52 -3.41 8.28
N LEU A 24 11.05 -2.19 8.09
CA LEU A 24 11.89 -1.51 9.09
C LEU A 24 11.06 -0.75 10.13
N ILE A 25 9.83 -0.36 9.79
CA ILE A 25 8.94 0.43 10.64
C ILE A 25 8.05 -0.46 11.50
N VAL A 26 7.58 -1.58 10.95
CA VAL A 26 6.65 -2.51 11.63
C VAL A 26 7.02 -3.95 11.37
N ASP A 27 7.28 -4.69 12.45
CA ASP A 27 7.56 -6.13 12.40
C ASP A 27 6.31 -6.93 12.01
N GLU A 28 5.15 -6.53 12.55
CA GLU A 28 3.86 -7.20 12.35
C GLU A 28 2.93 -6.44 11.40
N GLY A 29 2.28 -7.17 10.48
CA GLY A 29 1.32 -6.60 9.55
C GLY A 29 1.02 -7.53 8.37
N LYS A 30 -0.09 -7.29 7.68
CA LYS A 30 -0.45 -8.06 6.48
C LYS A 30 0.14 -7.40 5.24
N ASP A 31 0.83 -8.15 4.41
CA ASP A 31 1.34 -7.65 3.15
C ASP A 31 0.21 -7.48 2.12
N ILE A 32 0.14 -6.30 1.51
CA ILE A 32 -0.67 -6.07 0.30
C ILE A 32 0.17 -6.47 -0.91
N LYS A 33 -0.43 -7.28 -1.80
CA LYS A 33 0.24 -7.76 -2.99
C LYS A 33 0.58 -6.61 -3.94
N VAL A 34 1.87 -6.36 -4.13
CA VAL A 34 2.41 -5.48 -5.16
C VAL A 34 2.78 -6.30 -6.39
N VAL A 35 2.35 -5.85 -7.57
CA VAL A 35 2.63 -6.54 -8.84
C VAL A 35 3.67 -5.75 -9.62
N LYS A 36 4.89 -6.28 -9.68
CA LYS A 36 6.03 -5.64 -10.35
C LYS A 36 5.69 -5.34 -11.82
N GLY A 37 5.92 -4.11 -12.25
CA GLY A 37 5.59 -3.65 -13.60
C GLY A 37 4.10 -3.41 -13.87
N ASN A 38 3.21 -3.67 -12.91
CA ASN A 38 1.77 -3.44 -13.06
C ASN A 38 1.22 -2.58 -11.91
N ILE A 39 1.27 -1.27 -12.11
CA ILE A 39 0.80 -0.29 -11.13
C ILE A 39 -0.72 -0.30 -10.99
N GLU A 40 -1.45 -0.63 -12.05
CA GLU A 40 -2.91 -0.68 -12.04
C GLU A 40 -3.42 -1.81 -11.13
N GLU A 41 -2.87 -3.01 -11.28
CA GLU A 41 -3.19 -4.17 -10.44
C GLU A 41 -2.76 -3.92 -8.98
N THR A 42 -1.60 -3.29 -8.78
CA THR A 42 -1.14 -2.88 -7.44
C THR A 42 -2.13 -1.89 -6.80
N ASN A 43 -2.54 -0.86 -7.54
CA ASN A 43 -3.51 0.12 -7.08
C ASN A 43 -4.88 -0.50 -6.78
N LYS A 44 -5.32 -1.47 -7.58
CA LYS A 44 -6.54 -2.24 -7.34
C LYS A 44 -6.44 -3.02 -6.03
N ASN A 45 -5.34 -3.72 -5.78
CA ASN A 45 -5.14 -4.48 -4.53
C ASN A 45 -5.16 -3.57 -3.29
N ILE A 46 -4.53 -2.40 -3.37
CA ILE A 46 -4.54 -1.39 -2.29
C ILE A 46 -5.97 -0.89 -2.07
N TYR A 47 -6.65 -0.49 -3.14
CA TYR A 47 -8.02 0.03 -3.08
C TYR A 47 -9.00 -0.96 -2.43
N GLU A 48 -9.05 -2.21 -2.90
CA GLU A 48 -9.98 -3.21 -2.35
C GLU A 48 -9.65 -3.50 -0.87
N THR A 49 -8.35 -3.60 -0.52
CA THR A 49 -7.93 -3.83 0.87
C THR A 49 -8.38 -2.70 1.78
N VAL A 50 -8.20 -1.44 1.38
CA VAL A 50 -8.61 -0.30 2.21
C VAL A 50 -10.13 -0.19 2.30
N LYS A 51 -10.83 -0.39 1.18
CA LYS A 51 -12.29 -0.37 1.11
C LYS A 51 -12.92 -1.36 2.10
N GLU A 52 -12.40 -2.58 2.16
CA GLU A 52 -12.87 -3.63 3.08
C GLU A 52 -12.49 -3.37 4.56
N ASN A 53 -11.55 -2.45 4.83
CA ASN A 53 -10.97 -2.25 6.15
C ASN A 53 -11.07 -0.79 6.62
N LYS A 54 -12.29 -0.38 7.04
CA LYS A 54 -12.66 0.96 7.55
C LYS A 54 -11.67 1.62 8.52
N LYS A 55 -10.95 0.85 9.34
CA LYS A 55 -9.93 1.35 10.27
C LYS A 55 -8.66 0.52 10.12
N CYS A 56 -7.72 1.04 9.33
CA CYS A 56 -6.42 0.44 9.13
C CYS A 56 -5.30 1.48 9.13
N ILE A 57 -4.08 1.02 9.42
CA ILE A 57 -2.84 1.76 9.22
C ILE A 57 -2.17 1.16 7.99
N LEU A 58 -1.75 2.02 7.07
CA LEU A 58 -0.94 1.64 5.92
C LEU A 58 0.49 2.08 6.17
N VAL A 59 1.43 1.14 6.07
CA VAL A 59 2.87 1.44 6.09
C VAL A 59 3.43 1.08 4.73
N GLY A 60 3.85 2.09 3.99
CA GLY A 60 4.30 1.95 2.61
C GLY A 60 5.76 2.29 2.40
N GLY A 61 6.20 2.16 1.14
CA GLY A 61 7.49 2.66 0.68
C GLY A 61 7.40 4.04 0.03
N ASP A 62 6.80 4.11 -1.15
CA ASP A 62 6.67 5.35 -1.93
C ASP A 62 5.26 5.98 -1.85
N HIS A 63 5.15 7.29 -2.14
CA HIS A 63 3.89 8.03 -2.05
C HIS A 63 2.84 7.67 -3.11
N ALA A 64 3.17 6.93 -4.17
CA ALA A 64 2.19 6.61 -5.23
C ALA A 64 1.03 5.73 -4.72
N ILE A 65 1.23 5.03 -3.59
CA ILE A 65 0.19 4.25 -2.91
C ILE A 65 -0.95 5.12 -2.37
N THR A 66 -0.70 6.43 -2.17
CA THR A 66 -1.61 7.34 -1.47
C THR A 66 -2.92 7.51 -2.24
N TYR A 67 -2.86 7.58 -3.57
CA TYR A 67 -4.04 7.74 -4.41
C TYR A 67 -5.03 6.59 -4.26
N SER A 68 -4.58 5.35 -4.42
CA SER A 68 -5.42 4.15 -4.27
C SER A 68 -5.88 3.95 -2.82
N SER A 69 -5.03 4.28 -1.85
CA SER A 69 -5.37 4.26 -0.43
C SER A 69 -6.52 5.22 -0.10
N PHE A 70 -6.39 6.49 -0.51
CA PHE A 70 -7.40 7.50 -0.27
C PHE A 70 -8.71 7.17 -1.01
N LYS A 71 -8.60 6.70 -2.27
CA LYS A 71 -9.78 6.25 -3.04
C LYS A 71 -10.54 5.13 -2.32
N GLY A 72 -9.85 4.15 -1.72
CA GLY A 72 -10.52 3.09 -0.96
C GLY A 72 -11.10 3.59 0.37
N PHE A 73 -10.44 4.56 0.99
CA PHE A 73 -10.90 5.17 2.24
C PHE A 73 -12.24 5.92 2.06
N ILE A 74 -12.38 6.70 0.99
CA ILE A 74 -13.59 7.52 0.76
C ILE A 74 -14.85 6.69 0.52
N GLU A 75 -14.75 5.44 0.05
CA GLU A 75 -15.93 4.56 -0.12
C GLU A 75 -16.65 4.21 1.20
N ASN A 76 -16.01 4.53 2.33
CA ASN A 76 -16.55 4.31 3.66
C ASN A 76 -17.16 5.58 4.29
N TYR A 77 -17.24 6.69 3.55
CA TYR A 77 -17.79 7.99 3.96
C TYR A 77 -18.80 8.52 2.93
#